data_AF-A0A7V9NFA6-F1
#
_entry.id   AF-A0A7V9NFA6-F1
#
_cell.length_a   1.000
_cell.length_b   1.000
_cell.length_c   1.000
_cell.angle_alpha   90.00
_cell.angle_beta   90.00
_cell.angle_gamma   90.00
#
_symmetry.space_group_name_H-M   'P 1'
#
loop_
_entity.id
_entity.type
_entity.pdbx_description
1 polymer ?
#
loop_
_entity_poly.entity_id
_entity_poly.type
_entity_poly.pdbx_seq_one_letter_code
_entity_poly.pdbx_strand_id
1 'polypeptide(L)'
;MNPPKKPQRAAFFDLDKTLIPGSSLFLLARGLYERDMFRVRDIMQFAFGQAVYRLGGERRRGMDMSRESTLEFVTGRSQAELAEWGREIVEERILPLVYEDIVSVIDGHRDKGELTFLVTAAPIELAGTVAEELGMTGAIGTISEIDSAGYYTGRLVGEVMHGAAKAKAVAEVAAEHGIELGECAAYSDSTNDLPLLESVGFPHAVNPEHELRRMAMSNGWPIHELRTRRRALLVGIPAGLGGAALIGSGIAIGMAVERRRRSSFGTLERALDRVRR
;
A
#
# COMPACT_ATOMS: atom_id res chain seq x y z
N MET A 1 -35.44 12.98 29.97
CA MET A 1 -34.56 13.46 28.87
C MET A 1 -33.45 12.44 28.72
N ASN A 2 -33.28 11.85 27.54
CA ASN A 2 -32.07 11.07 27.27
C ASN A 2 -30.87 12.02 27.31
N PRO A 3 -29.73 11.60 27.88
CA PRO A 3 -28.51 12.39 27.80
C PRO A 3 -28.17 12.64 26.33
N PRO A 4 -27.59 13.81 25.97
CA PRO A 4 -27.15 14.06 24.61
C PRO A 4 -26.19 12.95 24.19
N LYS A 5 -26.44 12.35 23.03
CA LYS A 5 -25.58 11.32 22.44
C LYS A 5 -24.20 11.95 22.27
N LYS A 6 -23.15 11.38 22.87
CA LYS A 6 -21.78 11.88 22.69
C LYS A 6 -21.45 11.90 21.19
N PRO A 7 -20.78 12.95 20.68
CA PRO A 7 -20.37 12.99 19.28
C PRO A 7 -19.50 11.77 18.97
N GLN A 8 -19.71 11.17 17.80
CA GLN A 8 -18.93 10.02 17.36
C GLN A 8 -17.51 10.50 17.07
N ARG A 9 -16.49 9.84 17.58
CA ARG A 9 -15.08 10.15 17.27
C ARG A 9 -14.55 9.20 16.21
N ALA A 10 -13.54 9.64 15.48
CA ALA A 10 -12.89 8.83 14.47
C ALA A 10 -11.38 9.06 14.40
N ALA A 11 -10.69 8.11 13.78
CA ALA A 11 -9.30 8.18 13.40
C ALA A 11 -9.14 7.87 11.90
N PHE A 12 -8.43 8.75 11.21
CA PHE A 12 -8.18 8.67 9.76
C PHE A 12 -6.72 8.32 9.50
N PHE A 13 -6.46 7.30 8.70
CA PHE A 13 -5.12 6.78 8.47
C PHE A 13 -4.78 6.85 6.99
N ASP A 14 -3.65 7.45 6.63
CA ASP A 14 -3.08 7.25 5.31
C ASP A 14 -2.46 5.86 5.16
N LEU A 15 -2.28 5.37 3.92
CA LEU A 15 -1.77 4.02 3.63
C LEU A 15 -0.26 4.02 3.35
N ASP A 16 0.16 4.68 2.28
CA ASP A 16 1.51 4.58 1.71
C ASP A 16 2.50 5.30 2.63
N LYS A 17 3.61 4.65 3.00
CA LYS A 17 4.60 5.12 4.00
C LYS A 17 4.06 5.35 5.42
N THR A 18 2.74 5.37 5.60
CA THR A 18 2.05 5.50 6.88
C THR A 18 1.73 4.13 7.50
N LEU A 19 0.81 3.34 6.90
CA LEU A 19 0.54 1.97 7.39
C LEU A 19 1.61 0.97 6.94
N ILE A 20 2.15 1.14 5.74
CA ILE A 20 3.14 0.24 5.13
C ILE A 20 4.40 1.00 4.72
N PRO A 21 5.58 0.36 4.67
CA PRO A 21 6.73 0.93 3.98
C PRO A 21 6.50 0.95 2.46
N GLY A 22 6.56 2.15 1.85
CA GLY A 22 6.54 2.30 0.40
C GLY A 22 5.13 2.48 -0.19
N SER A 23 4.95 2.09 -1.46
CA SER A 23 3.72 2.35 -2.22
C SER A 23 2.90 1.08 -2.44
N SER A 24 1.65 1.10 -2.00
CA SER A 24 0.65 0.05 -2.21
C SER A 24 0.32 -0.14 -3.69
N LEU A 25 0.22 0.94 -4.46
CA LEU A 25 -0.04 0.85 -5.91
C LEU A 25 1.10 0.13 -6.65
N PHE A 26 2.35 0.35 -6.24
CA PHE A 26 3.49 -0.39 -6.80
C PHE A 26 3.42 -1.89 -6.46
N LEU A 27 3.06 -2.23 -5.22
CA LEU A 27 2.89 -3.63 -4.79
C LEU A 27 1.74 -4.30 -5.55
N LEU A 28 0.63 -3.60 -5.76
CA LEU A 28 -0.48 -4.03 -6.59
C LEU A 28 -0.03 -4.31 -8.03
N ALA A 29 0.58 -3.31 -8.70
CA ALA A 29 1.03 -3.45 -10.08
C ALA A 29 2.03 -4.61 -10.25
N ARG A 30 2.94 -4.80 -9.28
CA ARG A 30 3.87 -5.93 -9.28
C ARG A 30 3.16 -7.27 -9.10
N GLY A 31 2.22 -7.36 -8.16
CA GLY A 31 1.48 -8.59 -7.90
C GLY A 31 0.61 -9.01 -9.09
N LEU A 32 0.05 -8.04 -9.81
CA LEU A 32 -0.69 -8.27 -11.04
C LEU A 32 0.26 -8.72 -12.18
N TYR A 33 1.47 -8.14 -12.30
CA TYR A 33 2.47 -8.56 -13.28
C TYR A 33 2.91 -10.02 -13.13
N GLU A 34 3.19 -10.46 -11.89
CA GLU A 34 3.67 -11.82 -11.60
C GLU A 34 2.64 -12.91 -11.92
N ARG A 35 1.36 -12.55 -12.09
CA ARG A 35 0.26 -13.44 -12.48
C ARG A 35 0.07 -13.54 -14.01
N ASP A 36 1.09 -13.15 -14.81
CA ASP A 36 1.09 -13.14 -16.28
C ASP A 36 -0.04 -12.30 -16.94
N MET A 37 -0.61 -11.36 -16.19
CA MET A 37 -1.73 -10.54 -16.67
C MET A 37 -1.31 -9.32 -17.52
N PHE A 38 0.00 -9.12 -17.76
CA PHE A 38 0.56 -7.94 -18.46
C PHE A 38 1.56 -8.28 -19.57
N ARG A 39 1.65 -7.36 -20.52
CA ARG A 39 2.77 -7.29 -21.48
C ARG A 39 3.84 -6.34 -20.91
N VAL A 40 5.12 -6.69 -21.08
CA VAL A 40 6.31 -5.93 -20.63
C VAL A 40 6.26 -4.42 -20.99
N ARG A 41 5.49 -4.02 -22.01
CA ARG A 41 5.30 -2.61 -22.42
C ARG A 41 4.61 -1.75 -21.35
N ASP A 42 3.68 -2.28 -20.57
CA ASP A 42 2.86 -1.49 -19.64
C ASP A 42 3.68 -1.05 -18.41
N ILE A 43 4.65 -1.87 -18.01
CA ILE A 43 5.62 -1.56 -16.93
C ILE A 43 6.68 -0.56 -17.37
N MET A 44 7.11 -0.60 -18.64
CA MET A 44 8.13 0.31 -19.16
C MET A 44 7.68 1.78 -19.12
N GLN A 45 6.37 2.03 -19.30
CA GLN A 45 5.78 3.36 -19.18
C GLN A 45 5.83 3.87 -17.72
N PHE A 46 5.62 2.98 -16.75
CA PHE A 46 5.71 3.27 -15.31
C PHE A 46 7.15 3.48 -14.82
N ALA A 47 8.07 2.62 -15.26
CA ALA A 47 9.50 2.72 -14.95
C ALA A 47 10.10 4.02 -15.52
N PHE A 48 9.65 4.45 -16.71
CA PHE A 48 10.04 5.73 -17.30
C PHE A 48 9.50 6.92 -16.51
N GLY A 49 8.23 6.91 -16.08
CA GLY A 49 7.65 7.95 -15.24
C GLY A 49 8.39 8.13 -13.90
N GLN A 50 8.76 7.02 -13.25
CA GLN A 50 9.56 7.04 -12.02
C GLN A 50 11.02 7.45 -12.25
N ALA A 51 11.63 7.07 -13.38
CA ALA A 51 12.97 7.52 -13.75
C ALA A 51 12.99 9.04 -14.01
N VAL A 52 11.97 9.58 -14.69
CA VAL A 52 11.79 11.03 -14.89
C VAL A 52 11.57 11.74 -13.56
N TYR A 53 10.83 11.16 -12.61
CA TYR A 53 10.63 11.72 -11.27
C TYR A 53 11.90 11.72 -10.42
N ARG A 54 12.73 10.67 -10.52
CA ARG A 54 14.02 10.58 -9.80
C ARG A 54 15.14 11.41 -10.43
N LEU A 55 15.10 11.63 -11.75
CA LEU A 55 16.10 12.42 -12.49
C LEU A 55 15.72 13.91 -12.60
N GLY A 56 14.42 14.23 -12.50
CA GLY A 56 13.88 15.57 -12.54
C GLY A 56 13.77 16.21 -11.15
N GLY A 57 14.91 16.44 -10.50
CA GLY A 57 14.97 17.36 -9.37
C GLY A 57 14.42 18.73 -9.78
N GLU A 58 13.38 19.17 -9.06
CA GLU A 58 12.74 20.50 -9.15
C GLU A 58 12.57 21.10 -10.56
N ARG A 59 11.41 20.86 -11.18
CA ARG A 59 10.71 21.88 -11.99
C ARG A 59 9.23 21.50 -12.18
N ARG A 60 8.37 22.42 -11.74
CA ARG A 60 6.90 22.45 -11.75
C ARG A 60 6.20 22.21 -13.12
N ARG A 61 6.50 21.13 -13.86
CA ARG A 61 5.81 20.81 -15.13
C ARG A 61 5.55 19.32 -15.38
N GLY A 62 5.54 18.49 -14.35
CA GLY A 62 5.30 17.04 -14.48
C GLY A 62 3.97 16.52 -13.93
N MET A 63 3.08 17.39 -13.41
CA MET A 63 1.96 16.94 -12.58
C MET A 63 0.68 16.56 -13.35
N ASP A 64 0.65 16.80 -14.66
CA ASP A 64 -0.49 16.41 -15.51
C ASP A 64 -0.21 15.12 -16.30
N MET A 65 1.03 14.64 -16.31
CA MET A 65 1.45 13.39 -16.97
C MET A 65 1.32 12.12 -16.09
N SER A 66 0.61 12.18 -14.97
CA SER A 66 0.49 11.03 -14.05
C SER A 66 -0.94 10.65 -13.66
N ARG A 67 -1.98 11.30 -14.22
CA ARG A 67 -3.38 11.08 -13.80
C ARG A 67 -4.14 10.13 -14.74
N GLU A 68 -4.05 10.35 -16.05
CA GLU A 68 -4.66 9.46 -17.06
C GLU A 68 -3.77 8.24 -17.37
N SER A 69 -2.44 8.41 -17.40
CA SER A 69 -1.49 7.32 -17.66
C SER A 69 -1.48 6.23 -16.58
N THR A 70 -1.94 6.54 -15.37
CA THR A 70 -2.07 5.58 -14.27
C THR A 70 -3.38 4.79 -14.37
N LEU A 71 -4.35 5.18 -15.19
CA LEU A 71 -5.60 4.42 -15.39
C LEU A 71 -5.63 3.67 -16.72
N GLU A 72 -4.73 4.04 -17.64
CA GLU A 72 -4.51 3.31 -18.88
C GLU A 72 -4.28 1.80 -18.64
N PHE A 73 -3.69 1.40 -17.51
CA PHE A 73 -3.40 -0.01 -17.23
C PHE A 73 -4.62 -0.86 -16.82
N VAL A 74 -5.68 -0.24 -16.26
CA VAL A 74 -6.92 -0.96 -15.89
C VAL A 74 -8.01 -0.85 -16.96
N THR A 75 -7.84 0.02 -17.95
CA THR A 75 -8.87 0.30 -18.97
C THR A 75 -9.26 -0.98 -19.71
N GLY A 76 -10.57 -1.23 -19.81
CA GLY A 76 -11.14 -2.41 -20.47
C GLY A 76 -11.03 -3.72 -19.68
N ARG A 77 -10.62 -3.68 -18.40
CA ARG A 77 -10.58 -4.84 -17.51
C ARG A 77 -11.87 -4.95 -16.69
N SER A 78 -12.24 -6.19 -16.36
CA SER A 78 -13.37 -6.47 -15.47
C SER A 78 -13.06 -5.99 -14.05
N GLN A 79 -13.99 -5.26 -13.45
CA GLN A 79 -13.89 -4.87 -12.04
C GLN A 79 -13.80 -6.09 -11.13
N ALA A 80 -14.63 -7.11 -11.38
CA ALA A 80 -14.73 -8.28 -10.53
C ALA A 80 -13.40 -9.07 -10.50
N GLU A 81 -12.76 -9.27 -11.65
CA GLU A 81 -11.47 -9.97 -11.74
C GLU A 81 -10.36 -9.19 -11.02
N LEU A 82 -10.28 -7.86 -11.25
CA LEU A 82 -9.29 -7.03 -10.59
C LEU A 82 -9.51 -6.94 -9.06
N ALA A 83 -10.76 -6.97 -8.60
CA ALA A 83 -11.08 -7.01 -7.18
C ALA A 83 -10.66 -8.34 -6.53
N GLU A 84 -10.85 -9.46 -7.21
CA GLU A 84 -10.42 -10.78 -6.74
C GLU A 84 -8.90 -10.86 -6.60
N TRP A 85 -8.14 -10.51 -7.65
CA TRP A 85 -6.67 -10.49 -7.58
C TRP A 85 -6.16 -9.41 -6.63
N GLY A 86 -6.85 -8.27 -6.57
CA GLY A 86 -6.54 -7.20 -5.62
C GLY A 86 -6.53 -7.73 -4.19
N ARG A 87 -7.52 -8.56 -3.82
CA ARG A 87 -7.59 -9.19 -2.50
C ARG A 87 -6.40 -10.10 -2.24
N GLU A 88 -6.10 -11.02 -3.15
CA GLU A 88 -4.94 -11.92 -3.00
C GLU A 88 -3.63 -11.15 -2.83
N ILE A 89 -3.44 -10.08 -3.62
CA ILE A 89 -2.22 -9.28 -3.57
C ILE A 89 -2.14 -8.51 -2.26
N VAL A 90 -3.25 -8.00 -1.74
CA VAL A 90 -3.29 -7.35 -0.41
C VAL A 90 -2.79 -8.32 0.65
N GLU A 91 -3.34 -9.53 0.68
CA GLU A 91 -2.97 -10.57 1.65
C GLU A 91 -1.50 -10.99 1.54
N GLU A 92 -1.02 -11.24 0.32
CA GLU A 92 0.32 -11.79 0.06
C GLU A 92 1.44 -10.75 0.14
N ARG A 93 1.15 -9.48 -0.16
CA ARG A 93 2.18 -8.46 -0.42
C ARG A 93 2.04 -7.20 0.44
N ILE A 94 0.82 -6.81 0.82
CA ILE A 94 0.59 -5.55 1.54
C ILE A 94 0.49 -5.79 3.04
N LEU A 95 -0.42 -6.65 3.49
CA LEU A 95 -0.62 -6.94 4.92
C LEU A 95 0.67 -7.38 5.64
N PRO A 96 1.57 -8.19 5.04
CA PRO A 96 2.82 -8.58 5.71
C PRO A 96 3.78 -7.41 5.98
N LEU A 97 3.56 -6.26 5.32
CA LEU A 97 4.38 -5.06 5.46
C LEU A 97 3.80 -4.04 6.44
N VAL A 98 2.55 -4.20 6.86
CA VAL A 98 1.89 -3.27 7.80
C VAL A 98 2.69 -3.20 9.11
N TYR A 99 2.95 -1.99 9.58
CA TYR A 99 3.66 -1.79 10.84
C TYR A 99 2.84 -2.32 12.02
N GLU A 100 3.41 -3.20 12.85
CA GLU A 100 2.72 -3.72 14.03
C GLU A 100 2.30 -2.61 15.02
N ASP A 101 3.13 -1.58 15.13
CA ASP A 101 2.88 -0.43 15.99
C ASP A 101 1.62 0.34 15.57
N ILE A 102 1.36 0.49 14.25
CA ILE A 102 0.15 1.21 13.78
C ILE A 102 -1.11 0.36 13.93
N VAL A 103 -1.00 -0.98 13.84
CA VAL A 103 -2.12 -1.88 14.16
C VAL A 103 -2.56 -1.68 15.61
N SER A 104 -1.60 -1.57 16.52
CA SER A 104 -1.90 -1.30 17.94
C SER A 104 -2.59 0.05 18.14
N VAL A 105 -2.28 1.06 17.31
CA VAL A 105 -2.97 2.36 17.32
C VAL A 105 -4.40 2.23 16.82
N ILE A 106 -4.62 1.51 15.71
CA ILE A 106 -5.97 1.23 15.16
C ILE A 106 -6.82 0.51 16.21
N ASP A 107 -6.29 -0.55 16.81
CA ASP A 107 -6.96 -1.31 17.87
C ASP A 107 -7.29 -0.42 19.08
N GLY A 108 -6.36 0.46 19.48
CA GLY A 108 -6.57 1.39 20.58
C GLY A 108 -7.67 2.44 20.33
N HIS A 109 -7.90 2.85 19.08
CA HIS A 109 -9.06 3.68 18.71
C HIS A 109 -10.37 2.87 18.77
N ARG A 110 -10.34 1.65 18.23
CA ARG A 110 -11.50 0.75 18.24
C ARG A 110 -11.95 0.39 19.65
N ASP A 111 -11.01 0.11 20.56
CA ASP A 111 -11.29 -0.23 21.96
C ASP A 111 -11.96 0.92 22.73
N LYS A 112 -11.79 2.17 22.26
CA LYS A 112 -12.49 3.36 22.77
C LYS A 112 -13.86 3.58 22.14
N GLY A 113 -14.26 2.74 21.19
CA GLY A 113 -15.49 2.88 20.40
C GLY A 113 -15.41 3.97 19.32
N GLU A 114 -14.19 4.34 18.90
CA GLU A 114 -13.96 5.33 17.85
C GLU A 114 -13.95 4.64 16.48
N LEU A 115 -14.48 5.31 15.46
CA LEU A 115 -14.48 4.79 14.09
C LEU A 115 -13.06 4.89 13.50
N THR A 116 -12.70 3.97 12.63
CA THR A 116 -11.37 3.95 12.00
C THR A 116 -11.52 3.88 10.49
N PHE A 117 -10.94 4.84 9.78
CA PHE A 117 -11.04 4.94 8.33
C PHE A 117 -9.66 4.98 7.69
N LEU A 118 -9.47 4.17 6.65
CA LEU A 118 -8.32 4.28 5.76
C LEU A 118 -8.61 5.37 4.72
N VAL A 119 -7.68 6.29 4.47
CA VAL A 119 -7.84 7.43 3.56
C VAL A 119 -6.63 7.53 2.65
N THR A 120 -6.76 7.10 1.39
CA THR A 120 -5.61 6.90 0.51
C THR A 120 -5.88 7.32 -0.93
N ALA A 121 -4.82 7.68 -1.66
CA ALA A 121 -4.89 7.90 -3.10
C ALA A 121 -5.00 6.58 -3.90
N ALA A 122 -4.76 5.43 -3.26
CA ALA A 122 -4.91 4.12 -3.88
C ALA A 122 -6.38 3.84 -4.28
N PRO A 123 -6.62 2.89 -5.22
CA PRO A 123 -7.97 2.48 -5.60
C PRO A 123 -8.82 2.05 -4.40
N ILE A 124 -10.10 2.41 -4.40
CA ILE A 124 -11.03 2.09 -3.31
C ILE A 124 -11.15 0.58 -3.06
N GLU A 125 -11.02 -0.26 -4.09
CA GLU A 125 -11.05 -1.72 -3.94
C GLU A 125 -9.88 -2.22 -3.09
N LEU A 126 -8.67 -1.71 -3.36
CA LEU A 126 -7.48 -2.04 -2.59
C LEU A 126 -7.59 -1.54 -1.15
N ALA A 127 -8.02 -0.28 -1.00
CA ALA A 127 -8.19 0.36 0.30
C ALA A 127 -9.25 -0.36 1.14
N GLY A 128 -10.36 -0.75 0.52
CA GLY A 128 -11.44 -1.50 1.14
C GLY A 128 -10.97 -2.84 1.69
N THR A 129 -10.23 -3.62 0.90
CA THR A 129 -9.66 -4.89 1.38
C THR A 129 -8.69 -4.67 2.55
N VAL A 130 -7.78 -3.69 2.46
CA VAL A 130 -6.84 -3.41 3.57
C VAL A 130 -7.61 -3.02 4.85
N ALA A 131 -8.64 -2.17 4.72
CA ALA A 131 -9.46 -1.75 5.86
C ALA A 131 -10.23 -2.92 6.48
N GLU A 132 -10.82 -3.79 5.66
CA GLU A 132 -11.52 -5.00 6.10
C GLU A 132 -10.59 -5.93 6.88
N GLU A 133 -9.43 -6.24 6.32
CA GLU A 133 -8.43 -7.14 6.92
C GLU A 133 -7.82 -6.59 8.22
N LEU A 134 -7.77 -5.25 8.37
CA LEU A 134 -7.34 -4.59 9.60
C LEU A 134 -8.50 -4.33 10.58
N GLY A 135 -9.72 -4.78 10.26
CA GLY A 135 -10.90 -4.60 11.12
C GLY A 135 -11.27 -3.13 11.34
N MET A 136 -11.04 -2.30 10.33
CA MET A 136 -11.39 -0.87 10.32
C MET A 136 -12.87 -0.68 9.97
N THR A 137 -13.42 0.51 10.26
CA THR A 137 -14.82 0.86 9.93
C THR A 137 -15.04 0.96 8.42
N GLY A 138 -14.07 1.47 7.67
CA GLY A 138 -14.17 1.59 6.23
C GLY A 138 -12.95 2.22 5.58
N ALA A 139 -13.07 2.48 4.28
CA ALA A 139 -12.02 3.08 3.47
C ALA A 139 -12.56 4.18 2.57
N ILE A 140 -11.71 5.17 2.32
CA ILE A 140 -11.88 6.25 1.37
C ILE A 140 -10.69 6.17 0.41
N GLY A 141 -10.97 5.96 -0.87
CA GLY A 141 -9.98 5.72 -1.91
C GLY A 141 -10.33 6.45 -3.20
N THR A 142 -9.43 6.37 -4.18
CA THR A 142 -9.70 6.86 -5.53
C THR A 142 -10.69 5.93 -6.23
N ILE A 143 -11.75 6.49 -6.82
CA ILE A 143 -12.80 5.73 -7.50
C ILE A 143 -12.59 5.85 -9.01
N SER A 144 -12.44 4.71 -9.68
CA SER A 144 -12.40 4.66 -11.14
C SER A 144 -13.81 4.46 -11.71
N GLU A 145 -14.09 5.05 -12.86
CA GLU A 145 -15.38 4.91 -13.53
C GLU A 145 -15.48 3.53 -14.19
N ILE A 146 -16.66 2.92 -14.04
CA ILE A 146 -17.00 1.59 -14.50
C ILE A 146 -18.24 1.70 -15.37
N ASP A 147 -18.19 1.09 -16.54
CA ASP A 147 -19.33 1.07 -17.45
C ASP A 147 -20.44 0.11 -16.98
N SER A 148 -21.58 0.16 -17.66
CA SER A 148 -22.72 -0.71 -17.34
C SER A 148 -22.45 -2.21 -17.50
N ALA A 149 -21.35 -2.59 -18.17
CA ALA A 149 -20.94 -3.97 -18.36
C ALA A 149 -19.93 -4.44 -17.29
N GLY A 150 -19.53 -3.57 -16.36
CA GLY A 150 -18.62 -3.90 -15.27
C GLY A 150 -17.13 -3.74 -15.63
N TYR A 151 -16.80 -2.95 -16.64
CA TYR A 151 -15.43 -2.72 -17.08
C TYR A 151 -14.95 -1.29 -16.79
N TYR A 152 -13.68 -1.15 -16.43
CA TYR A 152 -13.07 0.16 -16.22
C TYR A 152 -13.00 0.95 -17.52
N THR A 153 -13.49 2.19 -17.50
CA THR A 153 -13.51 3.08 -18.68
C THR A 153 -12.18 3.80 -18.90
N GLY A 154 -11.28 3.75 -17.92
CA GLY A 154 -10.04 4.54 -17.88
C GLY A 154 -10.20 5.96 -17.33
N ARG A 155 -11.42 6.35 -16.92
CA ARG A 155 -11.69 7.64 -16.27
C ARG A 155 -11.86 7.48 -14.76
N LEU A 156 -11.80 8.59 -14.04
CA LEU A 156 -12.11 8.65 -12.61
C LEU A 156 -13.55 9.10 -12.37
N VAL A 157 -14.14 8.61 -11.28
CA VAL A 157 -15.31 9.24 -10.67
C VAL A 157 -14.81 10.30 -9.69
N GLY A 158 -14.93 11.58 -10.07
CA GLY A 158 -14.45 12.69 -9.26
C GLY A 158 -12.94 12.91 -9.38
N GLU A 159 -12.33 13.44 -8.32
CA GLU A 159 -10.90 13.75 -8.26
C GLU A 159 -10.10 12.61 -7.61
N VAL A 160 -8.80 12.54 -7.91
CA VAL A 160 -7.87 11.66 -7.19
C VAL A 160 -7.90 12.02 -5.70
N MET A 161 -7.93 11.00 -4.83
CA MET A 161 -8.00 11.16 -3.37
C MET A 161 -6.64 11.61 -2.79
N HIS A 162 -6.24 12.83 -3.11
CA HIS A 162 -4.94 13.41 -2.76
C HIS A 162 -5.09 14.84 -2.21
N GLY A 163 -4.37 15.14 -1.14
CA GLY A 163 -4.37 16.44 -0.46
C GLY A 163 -5.75 16.98 -0.12
N ALA A 164 -6.16 18.11 -0.71
CA ALA A 164 -7.44 18.76 -0.41
C ALA A 164 -8.65 17.84 -0.64
N ALA A 165 -8.57 16.90 -1.60
CA ALA A 165 -9.62 15.92 -1.82
C ALA A 165 -9.82 14.98 -0.62
N LYS A 166 -8.73 14.60 0.07
CA LYS A 166 -8.82 13.80 1.31
C LYS A 166 -9.52 14.56 2.42
N ALA A 167 -9.13 15.82 2.65
CA ALA A 167 -9.76 16.64 3.69
C ALA A 167 -11.27 16.82 3.43
N LYS A 168 -11.65 17.05 2.17
CA LYS A 168 -13.05 17.14 1.76
C LYS A 168 -13.80 15.83 2.00
N ALA A 169 -13.26 14.70 1.55
CA ALA A 169 -13.90 13.39 1.72
C ALA A 169 -14.05 13.00 3.20
N VAL A 170 -13.05 13.31 4.03
CA VAL A 170 -13.14 13.13 5.49
C VAL A 170 -14.22 14.01 6.11
N ALA A 171 -14.37 15.26 5.66
CA ALA A 171 -15.44 16.13 6.12
C ALA A 171 -16.84 15.60 5.73
N GLU A 172 -16.98 15.02 4.53
CA GLU A 172 -18.22 14.38 4.07
C GLU A 172 -18.58 13.16 4.92
N VAL A 173 -17.61 12.26 5.16
CA VAL A 173 -17.79 11.11 6.05
C VAL A 173 -18.10 11.56 7.49
N ALA A 174 -17.47 12.63 7.94
CA ALA A 174 -17.73 13.18 9.26
C ALA A 174 -19.17 13.69 9.40
N ALA A 175 -19.68 14.39 8.38
CA ALA A 175 -21.07 14.85 8.36
C ALA A 175 -22.07 13.69 8.36
N GLU A 176 -21.80 12.63 7.58
CA GLU A 176 -22.66 11.44 7.51
C GLU A 176 -22.76 10.70 8.85
N HIS A 177 -21.64 10.60 9.57
CA HIS A 177 -21.56 9.83 10.82
C HIS A 177 -21.78 10.67 12.07
N GLY A 178 -22.04 11.98 11.94
CA GLY A 178 -22.15 12.89 13.08
C GLY A 178 -20.85 12.99 13.89
N ILE A 179 -19.72 13.00 13.20
CA ILE A 179 -18.37 13.08 13.77
C ILE A 179 -17.94 14.54 13.92
N GLU A 180 -17.32 14.87 15.05
CA GLU A 180 -16.69 16.16 15.28
C GLU A 180 -15.18 16.06 15.00
N LEU A 181 -14.70 16.67 13.91
CA LEU A 181 -13.29 16.56 13.49
C LEU A 181 -12.30 17.12 14.52
N GLY A 182 -12.71 18.14 15.29
CA GLY A 182 -11.92 18.68 16.42
C GLY A 182 -11.66 17.68 17.54
N GLU A 183 -12.38 16.55 17.55
CA GLU A 183 -12.22 15.46 18.52
C GLU A 183 -11.62 14.20 17.87
N CYS A 184 -11.16 14.29 16.62
CA CYS A 184 -10.67 13.18 15.81
C CYS A 184 -9.15 13.21 15.63
N ALA A 185 -8.60 12.05 15.27
CA ALA A 185 -7.19 11.89 14.95
C ALA A 185 -6.96 11.69 13.45
N ALA A 186 -5.81 12.11 12.94
CA ALA A 186 -5.35 11.80 11.59
C ALA A 186 -3.87 11.43 11.59
N TYR A 187 -3.50 10.42 10.81
CA TYR A 187 -2.15 9.86 10.74
C TYR A 187 -1.64 9.89 9.30
N SER A 188 -0.52 10.56 9.04
CA SER A 188 0.10 10.62 7.71
C SER A 188 1.62 10.89 7.76
N ASP A 189 2.34 10.51 6.72
CA ASP A 189 3.77 10.76 6.53
C ASP A 189 4.07 12.02 5.68
N SER A 190 3.09 12.51 4.92
CA SER A 190 3.32 13.46 3.83
C SER A 190 2.68 14.83 4.05
N THR A 191 3.36 15.88 3.61
CA THR A 191 2.79 17.25 3.57
C THR A 191 1.63 17.39 2.61
N ASN A 192 1.44 16.44 1.69
CA ASN A 192 0.27 16.41 0.84
C ASN A 192 -1.02 16.32 1.69
N ASP A 193 -0.98 15.60 2.81
CA ASP A 193 -2.12 15.44 3.71
C ASP A 193 -2.25 16.55 4.74
N LEU A 194 -1.48 17.64 4.60
CA LEU A 194 -1.54 18.78 5.51
C LEU A 194 -2.97 19.35 5.67
N PRO A 195 -3.77 19.54 4.61
CA PRO A 195 -5.15 20.01 4.78
C PRO A 195 -6.01 19.09 5.64
N LEU A 196 -5.75 17.77 5.61
CA LEU A 196 -6.43 16.81 6.47
C LEU A 196 -5.91 16.92 7.91
N LEU A 197 -4.58 16.93 8.11
CA LEU A 197 -3.97 17.04 9.44
C LEU A 197 -4.40 18.33 10.16
N GLU A 198 -4.49 19.45 9.45
CA GLU A 198 -4.94 20.74 10.02
C GLU A 198 -6.45 20.79 10.31
N SER A 199 -7.24 19.89 9.72
CA SER A 199 -8.70 19.84 9.91
C SER A 199 -9.14 19.10 11.18
N VAL A 200 -8.26 18.30 11.78
CA VAL A 200 -8.56 17.45 12.94
C VAL A 200 -7.96 17.98 14.24
N GLY A 201 -8.50 17.56 15.39
CA GLY A 201 -7.98 17.96 16.70
C GLY A 201 -6.65 17.30 17.08
N PHE A 202 -6.41 16.08 16.60
CA PHE A 202 -5.23 15.28 16.98
C PHE A 202 -4.44 14.83 15.72
N PRO A 203 -3.68 15.75 15.08
CA PRO A 203 -2.79 15.38 13.98
C PRO A 203 -1.56 14.61 14.48
N HIS A 204 -1.23 13.53 13.77
CA HIS A 204 -0.10 12.66 14.06
C HIS A 204 0.75 12.46 12.81
N ALA A 205 2.05 12.77 12.92
CA ALA A 205 3.02 12.57 11.86
C ALA A 205 3.65 11.18 12.01
N VAL A 206 3.54 10.32 10.99
CA VAL A 206 4.04 8.93 11.01
C VAL A 206 5.16 8.79 10.00
N ASN A 207 6.37 8.40 10.44
CA ASN A 207 7.56 8.34 9.59
C ASN A 207 7.73 9.57 8.67
N PRO A 208 7.53 10.81 9.18
CA PRO A 208 7.24 11.94 8.31
C PRO A 208 8.41 12.31 7.39
N GLU A 209 8.05 12.69 6.17
CA GLU A 209 8.96 13.34 5.23
C GLU A 209 9.56 14.62 5.85
N HIS A 210 10.70 15.04 5.32
CA HIS A 210 11.51 16.10 5.94
C HIS A 210 10.73 17.40 6.19
N GLU A 211 9.82 17.77 5.28
CA GLU A 211 8.97 18.96 5.44
C GLU A 211 7.89 18.77 6.51
N LEU A 212 7.14 17.67 6.48
CA LEU A 212 6.11 17.38 7.48
C LEU A 212 6.73 17.27 8.88
N ARG A 213 7.93 16.70 8.98
CA ARG A 213 8.69 16.63 10.24
C ARG A 213 8.94 18.01 10.83
N ARG A 214 9.41 18.98 10.02
CA ARG A 214 9.65 20.35 10.50
C ARG A 214 8.36 20.99 11.00
N MET A 215 7.27 20.80 10.26
CA MET A 215 5.96 21.33 10.63
C MET A 215 5.44 20.70 11.93
N ALA A 216 5.51 19.38 12.05
CA ALA A 216 5.11 18.65 13.24
C ALA A 216 5.90 19.12 14.48
N MET A 217 7.22 19.29 14.35
CA MET A 217 8.05 19.83 15.43
C MET A 217 7.67 21.27 15.79
N SER A 218 7.38 22.13 14.80
CA SER A 218 6.99 23.53 15.03
C SER A 218 5.62 23.66 15.69
N ASN A 219 4.68 22.77 15.34
CA ASN A 219 3.29 22.79 15.83
C ASN A 219 3.08 21.89 17.06
N GLY A 220 4.12 21.20 17.53
CA GLY A 220 4.03 20.27 18.65
C GLY A 220 3.22 19.00 18.34
N TRP A 221 3.07 18.63 17.07
CA TRP A 221 2.37 17.41 16.68
C TRP A 221 3.21 16.18 17.05
N PRO A 222 2.61 15.11 17.59
CA PRO A 222 3.33 13.88 17.87
C PRO A 222 3.93 13.28 16.60
N ILE A 223 5.19 12.85 16.69
CA ILE A 223 5.91 12.16 15.63
C ILE A 223 6.12 10.71 16.03
N HIS A 224 5.69 9.79 15.18
CA HIS A 224 5.81 8.34 15.36
C HIS A 224 6.85 7.78 14.38
N GLU A 225 7.91 7.18 14.89
CA GLU A 225 8.96 6.53 14.08
C GLU A 225 8.74 5.02 14.11
N LEU A 226 7.95 4.53 13.17
CA LEU A 226 7.58 3.12 13.08
C LEU A 226 8.65 2.36 12.30
N ARG A 227 8.88 1.12 12.70
CA ARG A 227 9.83 0.24 12.00
C ARG A 227 9.15 -1.09 11.73
N THR A 228 9.34 -1.61 10.52
CA THR A 228 8.93 -2.99 10.23
C THR A 228 9.81 -3.90 11.06
N ARG A 229 9.29 -4.41 12.18
CA ARG A 229 9.82 -5.67 12.70
C ARG A 229 9.49 -6.68 11.62
N ARG A 230 10.50 -7.24 10.93
CA ARG A 230 10.27 -8.41 10.10
C ARG A 230 9.56 -9.39 11.03
N ARG A 231 8.29 -9.70 10.78
CA ARG A 231 7.63 -10.86 11.40
C ARG A 231 8.64 -11.98 11.19
N ALA A 232 9.26 -12.42 12.28
CA ALA A 232 10.21 -13.49 12.21
C ALA A 232 9.48 -14.61 11.48
N LEU A 233 10.05 -15.08 10.37
CA LEU A 233 9.68 -16.30 9.68
C LEU A 233 9.91 -17.50 10.63
N LEU A 234 9.19 -17.50 11.75
CA LEU A 234 9.15 -18.48 12.83
C LEU A 234 7.79 -19.16 12.89
N VAL A 235 6.98 -19.04 11.84
CA VAL A 235 5.97 -20.04 11.52
C VAL A 235 6.65 -21.02 10.56
N GLY A 236 7.37 -22.02 11.10
CA GLY A 236 7.92 -23.11 10.30
C GLY A 236 9.34 -23.60 10.58
N ILE A 237 10.01 -23.19 11.66
CA ILE A 237 11.20 -23.92 12.13
C ILE A 237 10.73 -24.97 13.14
N PRO A 238 10.71 -26.27 12.81
CA PRO A 238 10.45 -27.30 13.82
C PRO A 238 11.48 -27.15 14.93
N ALA A 239 11.00 -27.15 16.17
CA ALA A 239 11.80 -27.03 17.39
C ALA A 239 12.83 -28.18 17.44
N GLY A 240 13.99 -27.97 16.81
CA GLY A 240 14.95 -29.03 16.61
C GLY A 240 16.04 -28.70 15.60
N LEU A 241 16.51 -27.45 15.53
CA LEU A 241 17.81 -27.08 14.93
C LEU A 241 18.24 -25.75 15.54
N GLY A 242 18.42 -25.77 16.86
CA GLY A 242 19.22 -24.75 17.54
C GLY A 242 20.68 -24.94 17.14
N GLY A 243 21.28 -23.89 16.58
CA GLY A 243 22.73 -23.79 16.40
C GLY A 243 23.18 -23.70 14.96
N ALA A 244 23.31 -22.48 14.43
CA ALA A 244 24.57 -21.94 13.93
C ALA A 244 24.36 -20.64 13.14
N ALA A 245 25.21 -19.65 13.46
CA ALA A 245 25.67 -18.56 12.59
C ALA A 245 24.71 -17.39 12.30
N LEU A 246 24.73 -16.42 13.22
CA LEU A 246 24.95 -15.03 12.84
C LEU A 246 26.36 -14.93 12.21
N ILE A 247 26.47 -14.36 11.00
CA ILE A 247 27.52 -13.46 10.49
C ILE A 247 27.46 -13.44 8.94
N GLY A 248 27.28 -12.24 8.38
CA GLY A 248 28.04 -11.85 7.20
C GLY A 248 27.38 -11.95 5.81
N SER A 249 27.13 -10.76 5.26
CA SER A 249 27.45 -10.38 3.87
C SER A 249 26.55 -10.87 2.74
N GLY A 250 26.10 -9.90 1.94
CA GLY A 250 25.52 -10.14 0.62
C GLY A 250 26.48 -10.88 -0.32
N ILE A 251 25.92 -11.30 -1.46
CA ILE A 251 26.53 -12.10 -2.53
C ILE A 251 26.43 -13.62 -2.29
N ALA A 252 25.23 -14.19 -2.45
CA ALA A 252 25.07 -15.64 -2.68
C ALA A 252 23.85 -16.03 -3.54
N ILE A 253 23.23 -15.09 -4.28
CA ILE A 253 22.14 -15.42 -5.24
C ILE A 253 22.65 -15.44 -6.71
N GLY A 254 23.94 -15.19 -6.93
CA GLY A 254 24.52 -15.08 -8.28
C GLY A 254 25.11 -16.36 -8.90
N MET A 255 25.10 -17.52 -8.23
CA MET A 255 25.80 -18.72 -8.75
C MET A 255 24.96 -20.00 -8.86
N ALA A 256 23.67 -19.97 -8.53
CA ALA A 256 22.81 -21.16 -8.65
C ALA A 256 22.03 -21.24 -9.98
N VAL A 257 21.95 -20.15 -10.76
CA VAL A 257 21.10 -20.08 -11.96
C VAL A 257 21.86 -20.36 -13.27
N GLU A 258 23.20 -20.36 -13.28
CA GLU A 258 23.99 -20.53 -14.50
C GLU A 258 24.54 -21.96 -14.73
N ARG A 259 24.13 -22.95 -13.92
CA ARG A 259 24.47 -24.37 -14.15
C ARG A 259 23.36 -25.21 -14.78
N ARG A 260 22.22 -24.63 -15.14
CA ARG A 260 21.10 -25.34 -15.81
C ARG A 260 20.90 -25.03 -17.30
N ARG A 261 21.82 -24.32 -17.95
CA ARG A 261 21.75 -24.04 -19.42
C ARG A 261 22.85 -24.70 -20.28
N ARG A 262 23.67 -25.59 -19.72
CA ARG A 262 24.66 -26.39 -20.47
C ARG A 262 24.72 -27.84 -19.95
N SER A 263 23.70 -28.65 -20.24
CA SER A 263 23.84 -30.12 -20.25
C SER A 263 22.76 -30.88 -21.02
N SER A 264 22.01 -30.23 -21.91
CA SER A 264 21.25 -30.94 -22.95
C SER A 264 22.09 -31.02 -24.22
N PHE A 265 23.10 -31.90 -24.23
CA PHE A 265 23.72 -32.54 -25.40
C PHE A 265 24.90 -33.36 -24.87
N GLY A 266 24.68 -34.66 -24.60
CA GLY A 266 25.76 -35.52 -24.10
C GLY A 266 25.34 -36.78 -23.35
N THR A 267 24.16 -37.34 -23.62
CA THR A 267 23.78 -38.66 -23.05
C THR A 267 22.97 -39.47 -24.06
N LEU A 268 23.56 -39.77 -25.22
CA LEU A 268 23.10 -40.86 -26.09
C LEU A 268 24.23 -41.85 -26.45
N GLU A 269 25.36 -41.82 -25.74
CA GLU A 269 26.53 -42.66 -26.06
C GLU A 269 27.06 -43.49 -24.88
N ARG A 270 26.29 -43.60 -23.78
CA ARG A 270 26.68 -44.39 -22.59
C ARG A 270 25.61 -45.38 -22.13
N ALA A 271 24.85 -45.93 -23.09
CA ALA A 271 23.90 -47.02 -22.84
C ALA A 271 24.18 -48.30 -23.66
N LEU A 272 25.32 -48.41 -24.36
CA LEU A 272 25.67 -49.61 -25.15
C LEU A 272 26.92 -50.36 -24.69
N ASP A 273 27.53 -50.04 -23.54
CA ASP A 273 28.79 -50.68 -23.13
C ASP A 273 28.79 -51.32 -21.72
N ARG A 274 27.60 -51.67 -21.20
CA ARG A 274 27.47 -52.47 -19.97
C ARG A 274 26.43 -53.60 -20.03
N VAL A 275 26.18 -54.14 -21.23
CA VAL A 275 25.55 -55.47 -21.40
C VAL A 275 26.37 -56.29 -22.40
N ARG A 276 27.63 -56.54 -22.06
CA ARG A 276 28.41 -57.63 -22.64
C ARG A 276 28.90 -58.64 -21.59
N ARG A 277 28.09 -58.84 -20.53
CA ARG A 277 28.16 -59.99 -19.62
C ARG A 277 26.76 -60.45 -19.31
#